data_AF-A0A0P7UD30-F1
#
_entry.id   AF-A0A0P7UD30-F1
#
_cell.length_a   1.000
_cell.length_b   1.000
_cell.length_c   1.000
_cell.angle_alpha   90.00
_cell.angle_beta   90.00
_cell.angle_gamma   90.00
#
_symmetry.space_group_name_H-M   'P 1'
#
loop_
_entity.id
_entity.type
_entity.pdbx_description
1 polymer ?
#
loop_
_entity_poly.entity_id
_entity_poly.type
_entity_poly.pdbx_seq_one_letter_code
_entity_poly.pdbx_strand_id
1 'polypeptide(L)'
;MLGVKTVLLFILEGELLAMGIWSLGLGAVGAAIAGIFLANTDLLLAKPEQATLEYLEDASLKTIGDDEKTFKAKNLWERSGAVIMAEASELSSLKPQLDKLGVPLYGVVKENIGTEIHDFRAHFAGEIFLDEKQRFYGPKQRKMGGLGFIRMGVWQNFIRAWKSGYKGNMNGEGFVLGGVFVIGARKQGILLEHREKEFGDKVNTTLVLEAAKKVQIEK
;
A
#
# COMPACT_ATOMS: atom_id res chain seq x y z
N MET A 1 -36.50 41.94 -48.85
CA MET A 1 -36.58 40.54 -48.37
C MET A 1 -35.22 39.90 -48.05
N LEU A 2 -34.09 40.63 -48.16
CA LEU A 2 -32.75 40.10 -47.85
C LEU A 2 -32.41 40.13 -46.33
N GLY A 3 -32.83 41.18 -45.61
CA GLY A 3 -32.44 41.39 -44.20
C GLY A 3 -32.98 40.34 -43.22
N VAL A 4 -34.21 39.86 -43.41
CA VAL A 4 -34.81 38.85 -42.50
C VAL A 4 -34.12 37.50 -42.62
N LYS A 5 -33.73 37.10 -43.84
CA LYS A 5 -33.01 35.86 -44.10
C LYS A 5 -31.61 35.88 -43.47
N THR A 6 -30.92 37.03 -43.57
CA THR A 6 -29.60 37.23 -42.97
C THR A 6 -29.67 37.21 -41.45
N VAL A 7 -30.63 37.90 -40.84
CA VAL A 7 -30.83 37.89 -39.38
C VAL A 7 -31.18 36.49 -38.86
N LEU A 8 -32.04 35.75 -39.57
CA LEU A 8 -32.38 34.38 -39.21
C LEU A 8 -31.17 33.44 -39.30
N LEU A 9 -30.31 33.60 -40.32
CA LEU A 9 -29.07 32.82 -40.45
C LEU A 9 -28.12 33.06 -39.28
N PHE A 10 -27.93 34.33 -38.89
CA PHE A 10 -27.07 34.69 -37.75
C PHE A 10 -27.59 34.16 -36.42
N ILE A 11 -28.92 34.14 -36.21
CA ILE A 11 -29.53 33.57 -35.01
C ILE A 11 -29.32 32.05 -34.98
N LEU A 12 -29.54 31.37 -36.11
CA LEU A 12 -29.38 29.92 -36.20
C LEU A 12 -27.91 29.48 -36.02
N GLU A 13 -26.96 30.23 -36.59
CA GLU A 13 -25.52 30.03 -36.36
C GLU A 13 -25.13 30.25 -34.89
N GLY A 14 -25.68 31.27 -34.24
CA GLY A 14 -25.47 31.53 -32.81
C GLY A 14 -25.99 30.42 -31.90
N GLU A 15 -27.18 29.89 -32.18
CA GLU A 15 -27.75 28.76 -31.42
C GLU A 15 -26.98 27.46 -31.64
N LEU A 16 -26.52 27.21 -32.88
CA LEU A 16 -25.74 26.01 -33.21
C LEU A 16 -24.34 26.05 -32.58
N LEU A 17 -23.70 27.23 -32.54
CA LEU A 17 -22.45 27.45 -31.80
C LEU A 17 -22.66 27.29 -30.29
N ALA A 18 -23.75 27.83 -29.73
CA ALA A 18 -24.07 27.65 -28.33
C ALA A 18 -24.29 26.17 -27.98
N MET A 19 -25.12 25.44 -28.74
CA MET A 19 -25.34 24.00 -28.56
C MET A 19 -24.06 23.17 -28.72
N GLY A 20 -23.16 23.56 -29.64
CA GLY A 20 -21.84 22.96 -29.78
C GLY A 20 -20.96 23.16 -28.53
N ILE A 21 -20.97 24.37 -27.95
CA ILE A 21 -20.21 24.67 -26.73
C ILE A 21 -20.80 23.94 -25.51
N TRP A 22 -22.14 23.88 -25.39
CA TRP A 22 -22.82 23.15 -24.31
C TRP A 22 -22.60 21.63 -24.40
N SER A 23 -22.60 21.05 -25.59
CA SER A 23 -22.33 19.61 -25.77
C SER A 23 -20.87 19.24 -25.50
N LEU A 24 -19.92 20.09 -25.92
CA LEU A 24 -18.50 19.95 -25.55
C LEU A 24 -18.27 20.10 -24.03
N GLY A 25 -18.94 21.08 -23.41
CA GLY A 25 -18.86 21.31 -21.97
C GLY A 25 -19.41 20.14 -21.14
N LEU A 26 -20.62 19.65 -21.45
CA LEU A 26 -21.19 18.48 -20.78
C LEU A 26 -20.38 17.21 -21.03
N GLY A 27 -19.89 17.00 -22.26
CA GLY A 27 -19.04 15.86 -22.60
C GLY A 27 -17.74 15.87 -21.80
N ALA A 28 -17.08 17.03 -21.68
CA ALA A 28 -15.86 17.18 -20.89
C ALA A 28 -16.10 16.94 -19.39
N VAL A 29 -17.21 17.44 -18.84
CA VAL A 29 -17.57 17.20 -17.43
C VAL A 29 -17.86 15.71 -17.19
N GLY A 30 -18.59 15.05 -18.09
CA GLY A 30 -18.86 13.61 -18.01
C GLY A 30 -17.57 12.78 -18.06
N ALA A 31 -16.65 13.11 -18.97
CA ALA A 31 -15.34 12.47 -19.07
C ALA A 31 -14.48 12.72 -17.83
N ALA A 32 -14.52 13.92 -17.25
CA ALA A 32 -13.81 14.23 -16.02
C ALA A 32 -14.33 13.42 -14.82
N ILE A 33 -15.66 13.32 -14.65
CA ILE A 33 -16.28 12.52 -13.59
C ILE A 33 -15.93 11.03 -13.76
N ALA A 34 -16.04 10.50 -14.98
CA ALA A 34 -15.67 9.12 -15.27
C ALA A 34 -14.16 8.87 -15.03
N GLY A 35 -13.30 9.83 -15.40
CA GLY A 35 -11.86 9.77 -15.14
C GLY A 35 -11.53 9.76 -13.65
N ILE A 36 -12.18 10.62 -12.84
CA ILE A 36 -12.03 10.62 -11.38
C ILE A 36 -12.51 9.28 -10.80
N PHE A 37 -13.66 8.78 -11.23
CA PHE A 37 -14.20 7.50 -10.76
C PHE A 37 -13.27 6.32 -11.12
N LEU A 38 -12.76 6.26 -12.34
CA LEU A 38 -11.81 5.24 -12.77
C LEU A 38 -10.46 5.33 -12.04
N ALA A 39 -9.96 6.54 -11.80
CA ALA A 39 -8.73 6.74 -11.02
C ALA A 39 -8.88 6.30 -9.54
N ASN A 40 -10.08 6.44 -8.98
CA ASN A 40 -10.41 6.05 -7.61
C ASN A 40 -10.85 4.59 -7.45
N THR A 41 -11.00 3.82 -8.53
CA THR A 41 -11.35 2.40 -8.48
C THR A 41 -10.13 1.51 -8.74
N ASP A 42 -10.19 0.27 -8.26
CA ASP A 42 -9.12 -0.73 -8.45
C ASP A 42 -9.04 -1.25 -9.90
N LEU A 43 -9.93 -0.79 -10.79
CA LEU A 43 -10.05 -1.26 -12.17
C LEU A 43 -8.80 -0.98 -13.03
N LEU A 44 -8.09 0.11 -12.75
CA LEU A 44 -6.87 0.50 -13.46
C LEU A 44 -5.59 0.02 -12.76
N LEU A 45 -5.70 -0.59 -11.58
CA LEU A 45 -4.53 -1.09 -10.87
C LEU A 45 -4.10 -2.44 -11.46
N ALA A 46 -2.80 -2.56 -11.75
CA ALA A 46 -2.21 -3.86 -12.05
C ALA A 46 -2.54 -4.83 -10.89
N LYS A 47 -3.16 -5.98 -11.20
CA LYS A 47 -3.49 -7.00 -10.19
C LYS A 47 -2.20 -7.40 -9.44
N PRO A 48 -2.24 -7.48 -8.10
CA PRO A 48 -1.07 -7.88 -7.33
C PRO A 48 -0.71 -9.33 -7.66
N GLU A 49 0.56 -9.57 -7.95
CA GLU A 49 1.11 -10.92 -8.05
C GLU A 49 1.45 -11.40 -6.64
N GLN A 50 0.73 -12.42 -6.17
CA GLN A 50 0.91 -12.99 -4.83
C GLN A 50 2.32 -13.56 -4.68
N ALA A 51 2.94 -13.30 -3.53
CA ALA A 51 4.26 -13.84 -3.25
C ALA A 51 4.08 -15.30 -2.84
N THR A 52 4.83 -16.22 -3.45
CA THR A 52 4.84 -17.60 -2.98
C THR A 52 5.68 -17.71 -1.70
N LEU A 53 5.45 -18.75 -0.90
CA LEU A 53 6.25 -18.98 0.29
C LEU A 53 7.73 -19.13 -0.08
N GLU A 54 8.04 -19.89 -1.14
CA GLU A 54 9.40 -20.10 -1.63
C GLU A 54 10.07 -18.78 -2.03
N TYR A 55 9.31 -17.87 -2.64
CA TYR A 55 9.80 -16.55 -3.02
C TYR A 55 10.19 -15.71 -1.79
N LEU A 56 9.41 -15.79 -0.71
CA LEU A 56 9.68 -15.10 0.56
C LEU A 56 10.80 -15.78 1.36
N GLU A 57 10.86 -17.11 1.39
CA GLU A 57 11.92 -17.88 2.06
C GLU A 57 13.31 -17.50 1.57
N ASP A 58 13.43 -17.21 0.27
CA ASP A 58 14.67 -16.85 -0.36
C ASP A 58 15.14 -15.41 -0.11
N ALA A 59 14.30 -14.58 0.49
CA ALA A 59 14.66 -13.21 0.84
C ALA A 59 15.86 -13.18 1.81
N SER A 60 16.76 -12.22 1.57
CA SER A 60 17.95 -12.00 2.38
C SER A 60 17.70 -10.78 3.25
N LEU A 61 17.58 -11.00 4.55
CA LEU A 61 17.32 -9.96 5.54
C LEU A 61 18.61 -9.59 6.27
N LYS A 62 18.78 -8.32 6.61
CA LYS A 62 19.87 -7.82 7.43
C LYS A 62 19.37 -7.35 8.79
N THR A 63 20.13 -7.65 9.84
CA THR A 63 19.94 -7.02 11.14
C THR A 63 20.32 -5.54 11.07
N ILE A 64 19.64 -4.72 11.86
CA ILE A 64 19.89 -3.28 11.95
C ILE A 64 20.73 -3.01 13.21
N GLY A 65 21.95 -2.50 13.05
CA GLY A 65 22.87 -2.16 14.15
C GLY A 65 24.34 -2.31 13.75
N ASP A 66 25.25 -2.22 14.71
CA ASP A 66 26.70 -2.26 14.48
C ASP A 66 27.21 -3.62 13.98
N ASP A 67 26.51 -4.71 14.33
CA ASP A 67 26.78 -6.07 13.87
C ASP A 67 25.77 -6.48 12.77
N GLU A 68 25.93 -5.91 11.57
CA GLU A 68 25.11 -6.29 10.42
C GLU A 68 25.35 -7.76 10.03
N LYS A 69 24.31 -8.59 10.22
CA LYS A 69 24.30 -9.99 9.82
C LYS A 69 23.21 -10.20 8.79
N THR A 70 23.60 -10.80 7.67
CA THR A 70 22.66 -11.22 6.64
C THR A 70 22.22 -12.66 6.88
N PHE A 71 20.92 -12.93 6.83
CA PHE A 71 20.37 -14.27 6.96
C PHE A 71 19.15 -14.46 6.04
N LYS A 72 18.71 -15.71 5.87
CA LYS A 72 17.53 -16.04 5.06
C LYS A 72 16.25 -15.79 5.84
N ALA A 73 15.26 -15.16 5.22
CA ALA A 73 14.02 -14.79 5.86
C ALA A 73 13.28 -16.00 6.46
N LYS A 74 13.39 -17.18 5.84
CA LYS A 74 12.82 -18.44 6.38
C LYS A 74 13.08 -18.67 7.87
N ASN A 75 14.24 -18.21 8.36
CA ASN A 75 14.63 -18.38 9.76
C ASN A 75 13.68 -17.67 10.74
N LEU A 76 12.95 -16.65 10.29
CA LEU A 76 12.00 -15.90 11.11
C LEU A 76 10.76 -16.73 11.48
N TRP A 77 10.29 -17.62 10.61
CA TRP A 77 9.04 -18.37 10.83
C TRP A 77 9.23 -19.88 10.92
N GLU A 78 10.43 -20.42 10.69
CA GLU A 78 10.67 -21.87 10.64
C GLU A 78 10.20 -22.62 11.90
N ARG A 79 10.31 -22.01 13.09
CA ARG A 79 9.95 -22.65 14.37
C ARG A 79 8.54 -22.35 14.84
N SER A 80 8.14 -21.07 14.81
CA SER A 80 6.93 -20.57 15.48
C SER A 80 5.88 -19.99 14.54
N GLY A 81 6.15 -19.97 13.23
CA GLY A 81 5.47 -19.01 12.35
C GLY A 81 5.90 -17.58 12.67
N ALA A 82 5.36 -16.62 11.93
CA ALA A 82 5.57 -15.20 12.19
C ALA A 82 4.47 -14.33 11.58
N VAL A 83 4.26 -13.16 12.18
CA VAL A 83 3.61 -12.03 11.51
C VAL A 83 4.70 -11.10 11.02
N ILE A 84 4.75 -10.85 9.71
CA ILE A 84 5.77 -10.03 9.06
C ILE A 84 5.09 -8.84 8.40
N MET A 85 5.67 -7.66 8.60
CA MET A 85 5.10 -6.40 8.18
C MET A 85 6.13 -5.62 7.37
N ALA A 86 5.83 -5.35 6.10
CA ALA A 86 6.58 -4.40 5.29
C ALA A 86 5.92 -3.02 5.42
N GLU A 87 6.61 -2.09 6.08
CA GLU A 87 6.26 -0.65 6.15
C GLU A 87 4.95 -0.20 6.81
N ALA A 88 4.16 -1.09 7.38
CA ALA A 88 2.97 -0.66 8.09
C ALA A 88 3.31 -0.36 9.59
N SER A 89 2.70 0.64 10.19
CA SER A 89 3.03 1.10 11.57
C SER A 89 2.05 0.64 12.65
N GLU A 90 0.90 0.05 12.28
CA GLU A 90 -0.25 -0.09 13.21
C GLU A 90 -0.36 -1.45 13.94
N LEU A 91 0.38 -2.47 13.52
CA LEU A 91 0.32 -3.81 14.13
C LEU A 91 1.15 -3.96 15.39
N SER A 92 1.95 -2.96 15.76
CA SER A 92 2.69 -2.92 17.04
C SER A 92 1.77 -3.16 18.23
N SER A 93 0.53 -2.66 18.14
CA SER A 93 -0.52 -2.86 19.17
C SER A 93 -0.91 -4.32 19.38
N LEU A 94 -0.72 -5.19 18.37
CA LEU A 94 -1.04 -6.62 18.45
C LEU A 94 0.06 -7.44 19.11
N LYS A 95 1.27 -6.88 19.29
CA LYS A 95 2.41 -7.62 19.84
C LYS A 95 2.07 -8.38 21.13
N PRO A 96 1.40 -7.80 22.15
CA PRO A 96 1.09 -8.54 23.38
C PRO A 96 0.16 -9.74 23.17
N GLN A 97 -0.68 -9.71 22.12
CA GLN A 97 -1.58 -10.82 21.79
C GLN A 97 -0.86 -11.89 20.97
N LEU A 98 0.02 -11.48 20.05
CA LEU A 98 0.86 -12.38 19.26
C LEU A 98 1.89 -13.12 20.14
N ASP A 99 2.50 -12.42 21.10
CA ASP A 99 3.42 -13.01 22.08
C ASP A 99 2.73 -14.11 22.91
N LYS A 100 1.45 -13.93 23.29
CA LYS A 100 0.66 -14.96 23.99
C LYS A 100 0.40 -16.20 23.14
N LEU A 101 0.32 -16.03 21.82
CA LEU A 101 0.17 -17.13 20.86
C LEU A 101 1.50 -17.79 20.53
N GLY A 102 2.64 -17.24 20.99
CA GLY A 102 3.97 -17.70 20.63
C GLY A 102 4.37 -17.36 19.19
N VAL A 103 3.65 -16.45 18.53
CA VAL A 103 3.92 -16.03 17.15
C VAL A 103 4.62 -14.67 17.20
N PRO A 104 5.88 -14.54 16.78
CA PRO A 104 6.61 -13.28 16.80
C PRO A 104 6.07 -12.28 15.75
N LEU A 105 6.25 -10.99 16.04
CA LEU A 105 5.97 -9.88 15.13
C LEU A 105 7.29 -9.25 14.64
N TYR A 106 7.46 -9.21 13.32
CA TYR A 106 8.64 -8.66 12.66
C TYR A 106 8.29 -7.53 11.69
N GLY A 107 9.12 -6.50 11.69
CA GLY A 107 9.08 -5.39 10.73
C GLY A 107 10.17 -5.56 9.69
N VAL A 108 9.85 -5.26 8.44
CA VAL A 108 10.78 -5.28 7.32
C VAL A 108 10.76 -3.90 6.66
N VAL A 109 11.93 -3.30 6.48
CA VAL A 109 12.13 -2.01 5.81
C VAL A 109 12.99 -2.20 4.57
N LYS A 110 12.78 -1.38 3.54
CA LYS A 110 13.53 -1.46 2.27
C LYS A 110 14.88 -0.78 2.30
N GLU A 111 14.99 0.30 3.07
CA GLU A 111 16.15 1.20 3.04
C GLU A 111 16.53 1.63 4.46
N ASN A 112 17.83 1.88 4.65
CA ASN A 112 18.36 2.50 5.86
C ASN A 112 18.69 3.97 5.57
N ILE A 113 17.65 4.79 5.36
CA ILE A 113 17.81 6.22 5.07
C ILE A 113 17.57 7.05 6.33
N GLY A 114 18.61 7.74 6.79
CA GLY A 114 18.49 8.83 7.77
C GLY A 114 17.79 8.41 9.07
N THR A 115 16.70 9.10 9.43
CA THR A 115 15.92 8.84 10.65
C THR A 115 14.82 7.79 10.47
N GLU A 116 14.57 7.26 9.26
CA GLU A 116 13.38 6.42 8.99
C GLU A 116 13.36 5.15 9.83
N ILE A 117 14.50 4.49 9.97
CA ILE A 117 14.63 3.33 10.87
C ILE A 117 14.41 3.74 12.33
N HIS A 118 14.90 4.92 12.72
CA HIS A 118 14.77 5.41 14.09
C HIS A 118 13.31 5.78 14.43
N ASP A 119 12.63 6.46 13.51
CA ASP A 119 11.22 6.85 13.62
C ASP A 119 10.30 5.64 13.57
N PHE A 120 10.59 4.66 12.70
CA PHE A 120 9.87 3.39 12.65
C PHE A 120 10.09 2.60 13.94
N ARG A 121 11.34 2.49 14.41
CA ARG A 121 11.68 1.82 15.68
C ARG A 121 11.02 2.46 16.89
N ALA A 122 10.84 3.78 16.91
CA ALA A 122 10.16 4.46 18.00
C ALA A 122 8.67 4.07 18.13
N HIS A 123 8.04 3.67 17.02
CA HIS A 123 6.61 3.33 16.96
C HIS A 123 6.35 1.82 16.71
N PHE A 124 7.39 1.03 16.52
CA PHE A 124 7.31 -0.40 16.24
C PHE A 124 7.81 -1.24 17.41
N ALA A 125 6.94 -2.10 17.92
CA ALA A 125 7.24 -2.90 19.11
C ALA A 125 7.97 -4.23 18.81
N GLY A 126 8.03 -4.66 17.53
CA GLY A 126 8.70 -5.88 17.10
C GLY A 126 10.16 -5.68 16.70
N GLU A 127 10.84 -6.77 16.36
CA GLU A 127 12.19 -6.68 15.76
C GLU A 127 12.10 -6.24 14.30
N ILE A 128 13.08 -5.44 13.86
CA ILE A 128 13.08 -4.83 12.53
C ILE A 128 14.29 -5.33 11.75
N PHE A 129 14.07 -5.70 10.49
CA PHE A 129 15.09 -6.15 9.56
C PHE A 129 15.04 -5.33 8.27
N LEU A 130 16.18 -5.27 7.58
CA LEU A 130 16.31 -4.61 6.28
C LEU A 130 16.23 -5.65 5.16
N ASP A 131 15.32 -5.43 4.20
CA ASP A 131 15.18 -6.19 2.95
C ASP A 131 15.55 -5.31 1.76
N GLU A 132 16.85 -5.20 1.49
CA GLU A 132 17.40 -4.38 0.39
C GLU A 132 16.87 -4.83 -0.99
N LYS A 133 16.55 -6.12 -1.12
CA LYS A 133 16.02 -6.70 -2.37
C LYS A 133 14.50 -6.53 -2.48
N GLN A 134 13.86 -5.98 -1.46
CA GLN A 134 12.44 -5.67 -1.39
C GLN A 134 11.53 -6.85 -1.77
N ARG A 135 11.94 -8.08 -1.43
CA ARG A 135 11.16 -9.30 -1.67
C ARG A 135 9.82 -9.24 -0.92
N PHE A 136 9.78 -8.71 0.29
CA PHE A 136 8.52 -8.56 1.04
C PHE A 136 7.55 -7.52 0.45
N TYR A 137 8.01 -6.72 -0.52
CA TYR A 137 7.17 -5.79 -1.29
C TYR A 137 6.63 -6.42 -2.60
N GLY A 138 6.99 -7.68 -2.84
CA GLY A 138 6.47 -8.54 -3.90
C GLY A 138 7.36 -8.66 -5.15
N PRO A 139 7.15 -9.71 -5.97
CA PRO A 139 7.90 -9.94 -7.22
C PRO A 139 7.78 -8.77 -8.20
N LYS A 140 6.61 -8.13 -8.19
CA LYS A 140 6.35 -6.89 -8.90
C LYS A 140 6.00 -5.81 -7.89
N GLN A 141 6.98 -4.97 -7.58
CA GLN A 141 6.80 -3.83 -6.69
C GLN A 141 5.67 -2.93 -7.20
N ARG A 142 4.76 -2.57 -6.30
CA ARG A 142 3.69 -1.62 -6.61
C ARG A 142 4.15 -0.26 -6.13
N LYS A 143 4.63 0.54 -7.08
CA LYS A 143 4.89 1.97 -6.86
C LYS A 143 3.61 2.72 -7.21
N MET A 144 3.14 3.53 -6.28
CA MET A 144 2.07 4.50 -6.54
C MET A 144 2.62 5.57 -7.49
N GLY A 145 2.27 5.52 -8.77
CA GLY A 145 2.61 6.58 -9.73
C GLY A 145 1.92 7.90 -9.37
N GLY A 146 2.32 9.02 -9.98
CA GLY A 146 1.76 10.35 -9.67
C GLY A 146 0.23 10.48 -9.74
N LEU A 147 -0.46 9.60 -10.50
CA LEU A 147 -1.93 9.51 -10.50
C LEU A 147 -2.53 8.97 -9.18
N GLY A 148 -1.75 8.34 -8.32
CA GLY A 148 -2.20 7.89 -7.00
C GLY A 148 -2.64 9.05 -6.09
N PHE A 149 -2.12 10.25 -6.30
CA PHE A 149 -2.58 11.47 -5.63
C PHE A 149 -3.96 11.95 -6.11
N ILE A 150 -4.49 11.43 -7.21
CA ILE A 150 -5.88 11.71 -7.64
C ILE A 150 -6.86 10.90 -6.78
N ARG A 151 -6.37 9.87 -6.06
CA ARG A 151 -7.21 9.10 -5.15
C ARG A 151 -7.55 9.93 -3.92
N MET A 152 -8.85 10.10 -3.68
CA MET A 152 -9.37 10.85 -2.54
C MET A 152 -9.00 10.20 -1.20
N GLY A 153 -8.90 8.86 -1.15
CA GLY A 153 -8.47 8.11 0.04
C GLY A 153 -7.05 8.47 0.50
N VAL A 154 -6.13 8.65 -0.44
CA VAL A 154 -4.74 9.08 -0.18
C VAL A 154 -4.70 10.48 0.42
N TRP A 155 -5.48 11.44 -0.09
CA TRP A 155 -5.58 12.78 0.49
C TRP A 155 -6.19 12.77 1.89
N GLN A 156 -7.23 11.97 2.14
CA GLN A 156 -7.83 11.83 3.46
C GLN A 156 -6.85 11.21 4.46
N ASN A 157 -6.10 10.18 4.05
CA ASN A 157 -5.07 9.54 4.87
C ASN A 157 -3.91 10.49 5.12
N PHE A 158 -3.49 11.28 4.12
CA PHE A 158 -2.44 12.29 4.27
C PHE A 158 -2.85 13.40 5.25
N ILE A 159 -4.08 13.93 5.15
CA ILE A 159 -4.62 14.92 6.09
C ILE A 159 -4.69 14.34 7.51
N ARG A 160 -5.04 13.06 7.65
CA ARG A 160 -5.10 12.36 8.95
C ARG A 160 -3.70 12.16 9.54
N ALA A 161 -2.74 11.70 8.74
CA ALA A 161 -1.34 11.52 9.14
C ALA A 161 -0.69 12.85 9.54
N TRP A 162 -0.99 13.93 8.81
CA TRP A 162 -0.54 15.27 9.15
C TRP A 162 -1.12 15.76 10.48
N LYS A 163 -2.39 15.46 10.77
CA LYS A 163 -3.03 15.75 12.07
C LYS A 163 -2.45 14.91 13.22
N SER A 164 -1.95 13.70 12.97
CA SER A 164 -1.30 12.86 13.98
C SER A 164 0.20 13.10 14.12
N GLY A 165 0.76 14.12 13.45
CA GLY A 165 2.18 14.50 13.55
C GLY A 165 3.13 13.64 12.72
N TYR A 166 2.63 12.77 11.84
CA TYR A 166 3.46 11.93 10.98
C TYR A 166 3.87 12.71 9.73
N LYS A 167 5.13 13.17 9.68
CA LYS A 167 5.74 13.74 8.47
C LYS A 167 6.29 12.60 7.63
N GLY A 168 5.48 12.05 6.72
CA GLY A 168 5.97 11.13 5.69
C GLY A 168 7.05 11.84 4.86
N ASN A 169 8.26 11.27 4.83
CA ASN A 169 9.37 11.81 4.06
C ASN A 169 9.24 11.35 2.59
N MET A 170 9.25 12.29 1.65
CA MET A 170 9.15 12.01 0.21
C MET A 170 10.52 11.76 -0.46
N ASN A 171 11.60 11.70 0.33
CA ASN A 171 12.98 11.60 -0.18
C ASN A 171 13.51 10.16 -0.36
N GLY A 172 12.79 9.13 0.07
CA GLY A 172 13.07 7.73 -0.32
C GLY A 172 12.44 7.38 -1.66
N GLU A 173 12.47 6.11 -2.09
CA GLU A 173 11.69 5.63 -3.25
C GLU A 173 10.15 5.75 -3.07
N GLY A 174 9.67 6.59 -2.14
CA GLY A 174 8.53 7.49 -2.23
C GLY A 174 7.12 6.92 -2.30
N PHE A 175 6.92 5.71 -2.81
CA PHE A 175 5.61 5.24 -3.24
C PHE A 175 5.44 3.71 -3.22
N VAL A 176 6.38 2.96 -2.64
CA VAL A 176 6.26 1.50 -2.55
C VAL A 176 5.21 1.14 -1.50
N LEU A 177 4.18 0.40 -1.90
CA LEU A 177 3.11 -0.04 -1.02
C LEU A 177 3.57 -1.23 -0.16
N GLY A 178 3.24 -1.16 1.13
CA GLY A 178 3.59 -2.18 2.11
C GLY A 178 2.70 -3.42 2.05
N GLY A 179 2.90 -4.29 3.03
CA GLY A 179 2.11 -5.51 3.16
C GLY A 179 2.29 -6.19 4.51
N VAL A 180 1.35 -7.09 4.82
CA VAL A 180 1.31 -7.89 6.03
C VAL A 180 1.16 -9.35 5.64
N PHE A 181 2.03 -10.17 6.18
CA PHE A 181 2.05 -11.61 5.97
C PHE A 181 1.90 -12.30 7.32
N VAL A 182 0.98 -13.25 7.41
CA VAL A 182 0.96 -14.22 8.50
C VAL A 182 1.42 -15.54 7.92
N ILE A 183 2.61 -15.99 8.33
CA ILE A 183 3.26 -17.18 7.81
C ILE A 183 3.26 -18.25 8.89
N GLY A 184 2.78 -19.44 8.55
CA GLY A 184 2.78 -20.57 9.47
C GLY A 184 4.19 -21.15 9.66
N ALA A 185 4.34 -22.00 10.68
CA ALA A 185 5.63 -22.64 10.94
C ALA A 185 6.02 -23.58 9.80
N ARG A 186 7.33 -23.66 9.49
CA ARG A 186 7.89 -24.50 8.41
C ARG A 186 7.15 -24.28 7.08
N LYS A 187 6.46 -25.31 6.58
CA LYS A 187 5.77 -25.35 5.28
C LYS A 187 4.25 -25.23 5.39
N GLN A 188 3.73 -24.65 6.47
CA GLN A 188 2.30 -24.38 6.62
C GLN A 188 1.77 -23.34 5.60
N GLY A 189 2.67 -22.60 4.96
CA GLY A 189 2.29 -21.62 3.94
C GLY A 189 1.96 -20.25 4.54
N ILE A 190 1.49 -19.38 3.65
CA ILE A 190 1.00 -18.04 3.98
C ILE A 190 -0.47 -18.17 4.37
N LEU A 191 -0.79 -17.92 5.64
CA LEU A 191 -2.13 -18.01 6.21
C LEU A 191 -2.94 -16.73 5.97
N LEU A 192 -2.26 -15.60 5.79
CA LEU A 192 -2.83 -14.32 5.42
C LEU A 192 -1.79 -13.53 4.62
N GLU A 193 -2.20 -13.00 3.48
CA GLU A 193 -1.48 -11.95 2.75
C GLU A 193 -2.43 -10.76 2.61
N HIS A 194 -2.02 -9.61 3.12
CA HIS A 194 -2.67 -8.34 2.87
C HIS A 194 -1.63 -7.39 2.27
N ARG A 195 -1.87 -6.92 1.05
CA ARG A 195 -1.05 -5.87 0.45
C ARG A 195 -1.82 -4.59 0.44
N GLU A 196 -1.15 -3.52 0.85
CA GLU A 196 -1.74 -2.18 0.79
C GLU A 196 -2.08 -1.85 -0.66
N LYS A 197 -3.30 -1.37 -0.89
CA LYS A 197 -3.72 -0.85 -2.21
C LYS A 197 -3.32 0.61 -2.40
N GLU A 198 -3.22 1.34 -1.32
CA GLU A 198 -2.83 2.74 -1.24
C GLU A 198 -2.22 3.04 0.13
N PHE A 199 -1.50 4.15 0.26
CA PHE A 199 -0.92 4.54 1.53
C PHE A 199 -1.98 4.68 2.62
N GLY A 200 -1.78 3.95 3.72
CA GLY A 200 -2.72 3.92 4.83
C GLY A 200 -3.93 3.01 4.62
N ASP A 201 -3.91 2.14 3.60
CA ASP A 201 -4.81 0.98 3.53
C ASP A 201 -4.46 0.02 4.68
N LYS A 202 -5.38 -0.12 5.63
CA LYS A 202 -5.10 -0.81 6.89
C LYS A 202 -5.51 -2.27 6.79
N VAL A 203 -4.60 -3.16 7.20
CA VAL A 203 -4.98 -4.55 7.43
C VAL A 203 -6.01 -4.63 8.56
N ASN A 204 -6.99 -5.52 8.41
CA ASN A 204 -7.90 -5.84 9.50
C ASN A 204 -7.14 -6.64 10.58
N THR A 205 -6.89 -6.00 11.72
CA THR A 205 -6.18 -6.59 12.85
C THR A 205 -6.83 -7.87 13.39
N THR A 206 -8.14 -8.00 13.27
CA THR A 206 -8.87 -9.21 13.69
C THR A 206 -8.51 -10.39 12.79
N LEU A 207 -8.43 -10.18 11.47
CA LEU A 207 -8.01 -11.22 10.53
C LEU A 207 -6.56 -11.65 10.76
N VAL A 208 -5.68 -10.71 11.11
CA VAL A 208 -4.29 -11.02 11.49
C VAL A 208 -4.25 -11.93 12.71
N LEU A 209 -5.01 -11.60 13.77
CA LEU A 209 -5.07 -12.43 14.98
C LEU A 209 -5.70 -13.80 14.72
N GLU A 210 -6.75 -13.88 13.91
CA GLU A 210 -7.37 -15.14 13.53
C GLU A 210 -6.42 -16.04 12.73
N ALA A 211 -5.67 -15.46 11.79
CA ALA A 211 -4.64 -16.18 11.06
C ALA A 211 -3.51 -16.62 11.99
N ALA A 212 -3.08 -15.76 12.91
CA ALA A 212 -2.04 -16.08 13.89
C ALA A 212 -2.47 -17.23 14.82
N LYS A 213 -3.75 -17.31 15.22
CA LYS A 213 -4.29 -18.43 15.99
C LYS A 213 -4.28 -19.77 15.24
N LYS A 214 -4.28 -19.74 13.91
CA LYS A 214 -4.23 -20.95 13.07
C LYS A 214 -2.80 -21.48 12.87
N VAL A 215 -1.78 -20.71 13.27
CA VAL A 215 -0.39 -21.15 13.23
C VAL A 215 -0.22 -22.33 14.17
N GLN A 216 0.20 -23.48 13.64
CA GLN A 216 0.47 -24.65 14.49
C GLN A 216 1.95 -24.61 14.86
N ILE A 217 2.22 -24.35 16.15
CA ILE A 217 3.56 -24.36 16.70
C ILE A 217 3.82 -25.77 17.20
N GLU A 218 4.76 -26.49 16.58
CA GLU A 218 5.26 -27.73 17.18
C GLU A 218 6.10 -27.36 18.42
N LYS A 219 5.69 -27.90 19.56
CA LYS A 219 6.40 -27.77 20.84
C LYS A 219 7.69 -28.58 20.85
#